data_AF-A0A7Y4H3F9-F1
#
_entry.id   AF-A0A7Y4H3F9-F1
#
_cell.length_a   1.000
_cell.length_b   1.000
_cell.length_c   1.000
_cell.angle_alpha   90.00
_cell.angle_beta   90.00
_cell.angle_gamma   90.00
#
_symmetry.space_group_name_H-M   'P 1'
#
loop_
_entity.id
_entity.type
_entity.pdbx_description
1 polymer ?
#
loop_
_entity_poly.entity_id
_entity_poly.type
_entity_poly.pdbx_seq_one_letter_code
_entity_poly.pdbx_strand_id
1 'polypeptide(L)'
;MVAFERKQDTGEWSERELGTIVAALGAAIASRTGRTWETGMTENGDAQFYLLGPLPDQACVLCISRIGRRYVLEDGTGRLLFEHRNLDLVGLHAKAAIPSTSWLMVRAITLWCAIRNTIHEKVEPLLTEGEELFAQFAPQLAAFA
;
A
#
# COMPACT_ATOMS: atom_id res chain seq x y z
N MET A 1 26.16 -32.37 31.06
CA MET A 1 25.77 -31.44 29.98
C MET A 1 24.28 -31.20 30.14
N VAL A 2 23.88 -30.06 30.72
CA VAL A 2 22.45 -29.76 30.94
C VAL A 2 21.89 -29.25 29.62
N ALA A 3 21.12 -30.09 28.94
CA ALA A 3 20.33 -29.66 27.79
C ALA A 3 19.19 -28.79 28.32
N PHE A 4 19.36 -27.47 28.26
CA PHE A 4 18.23 -26.55 28.39
C PHE A 4 17.32 -26.76 27.19
N GLU A 5 16.21 -27.48 27.39
CA GLU A 5 15.08 -27.40 26.48
C GLU A 5 14.58 -25.95 26.49
N ARG A 6 15.04 -25.15 25.53
CA ARG A 6 14.40 -23.88 25.20
C ARG A 6 13.01 -24.23 24.70
N LYS A 7 12.01 -24.03 25.57
CA LYS A 7 10.60 -24.02 25.22
C LYS A 7 10.46 -23.24 23.90
N GLN A 8 9.96 -23.88 22.86
CA GLN A 8 9.64 -23.17 21.62
C GLN A 8 8.59 -22.13 22.01
N ASP A 9 8.94 -20.86 21.84
CA ASP A 9 8.07 -19.73 22.12
C ASP A 9 7.08 -19.62 20.94
N THR A 10 6.25 -20.65 20.76
CA THR A 10 5.10 -20.64 19.86
C THR A 10 3.93 -20.09 20.66
N GLY A 11 3.48 -18.90 20.29
CA GLY A 11 2.50 -18.12 21.03
C GLY A 11 2.63 -16.62 20.73
N GLU A 12 1.91 -15.81 21.51
CA GLU A 12 1.83 -14.35 21.40
C GLU A 12 3.20 -13.66 21.33
N TRP A 13 3.23 -12.50 20.68
CA TRP A 13 4.42 -11.66 20.63
C TRP A 13 4.87 -11.25 22.03
N SER A 14 6.16 -11.36 22.32
CA SER A 14 6.69 -10.69 23.50
C SER A 14 6.59 -9.17 23.35
N GLU A 15 6.45 -8.44 24.45
CA GLU A 15 6.43 -6.95 24.43
C GLU A 15 7.65 -6.36 23.71
N ARG A 16 8.81 -7.01 23.87
CA ARG A 16 10.05 -6.60 23.21
C ARG A 16 9.97 -6.76 21.70
N GLU A 17 9.48 -7.90 21.23
CA GLU A 17 9.35 -8.15 19.78
C GLU A 17 8.33 -7.20 19.17
N LEU A 18 7.16 -7.09 19.77
CA LEU A 18 6.11 -6.19 19.29
C LEU A 18 6.58 -4.72 19.30
N GLY A 19 7.26 -4.29 20.37
CA GLY A 19 7.88 -2.97 20.45
C GLY A 19 8.92 -2.73 19.37
N THR A 20 9.71 -3.75 19.01
CA THR A 20 10.69 -3.67 17.91
C THR A 20 10.00 -3.48 16.56
N ILE A 21 8.93 -4.25 16.30
CA ILE A 21 8.15 -4.13 15.06
C ILE A 21 7.49 -2.75 14.95
N VAL A 22 6.80 -2.31 16.00
CA VAL A 22 6.11 -1.02 16.04
C VAL A 22 7.11 0.13 15.91
N ALA A 23 8.29 0.04 16.54
CA ALA A 23 9.34 1.06 16.40
C ALA A 23 9.87 1.13 14.96
N ALA A 24 10.13 -0.01 14.33
CA ALA A 24 10.61 -0.06 12.94
C ALA A 24 9.58 0.54 11.96
N LEU A 25 8.29 0.30 12.23
CA LEU A 25 7.17 0.71 11.38
C LEU A 25 6.51 2.03 11.81
N GLY A 26 7.05 2.73 12.81
CA GLY A 26 6.40 3.88 13.44
C GLY A 26 5.99 4.99 12.46
N ALA A 27 6.82 5.25 11.44
CA ALA A 27 6.49 6.23 10.40
C ALA A 27 5.29 5.81 9.52
N ALA A 28 5.11 4.51 9.29
CA ALA A 28 4.01 3.97 8.50
C ALA A 28 2.71 3.90 9.29
N ILE A 29 2.79 3.70 10.61
CA ILE A 29 1.65 3.60 11.55
C ILE A 29 1.20 4.99 12.04
N ALA A 30 2.00 6.04 11.85
CA ALA A 30 1.67 7.39 12.29
C ALA A 30 0.27 7.84 11.82
N SER A 31 -0.51 8.49 12.68
CA SER A 31 -1.94 8.77 12.46
C SER A 31 -2.28 9.46 11.12
N ARG A 32 -1.33 10.15 10.50
CA ARG A 32 -1.51 10.82 9.20
C ARG A 32 -1.54 9.86 8.00
N THR A 33 -1.10 8.62 8.15
CA THR A 33 -1.11 7.63 7.06
C THR A 33 -2.45 6.93 6.91
N GLY A 34 -3.31 7.00 7.93
CA GLY A 34 -4.58 6.27 8.00
C GLY A 34 -4.41 4.75 8.15
N ARG A 35 -3.17 4.26 8.25
CA ARG A 35 -2.86 2.83 8.42
C ARG A 35 -3.01 2.41 9.88
N THR A 36 -3.38 1.16 10.08
CA THR A 36 -3.47 0.52 11.40
C THR A 36 -2.65 -0.77 11.40
N TRP A 37 -2.56 -1.42 12.55
CA TRP A 37 -1.93 -2.74 12.64
C TRP A 37 -2.73 -3.63 13.58
N GLU A 38 -2.62 -4.93 13.36
CA GLU A 38 -3.27 -5.97 14.14
C GLU A 38 -2.30 -7.13 14.38
N THR A 39 -2.60 -7.97 15.37
CA THR A 39 -1.87 -9.21 15.64
C THR A 39 -2.79 -10.40 15.58
N GLY A 40 -2.27 -11.52 15.10
CA GLY A 40 -2.99 -12.78 15.04
C GLY A 40 -2.07 -13.97 15.23
N MET A 41 -2.56 -15.16 14.90
CA MET A 41 -1.79 -16.39 14.90
C MET A 41 -2.08 -17.20 13.63
N THR A 42 -1.08 -17.96 13.17
CA THR A 42 -1.28 -18.99 12.15
C THR A 42 -2.07 -20.17 12.73
N GLU A 43 -2.53 -21.07 11.85
CA GLU A 43 -3.12 -22.36 12.25
C GLU A 43 -2.18 -23.21 13.12
N ASN A 44 -0.87 -23.01 12.99
CA ASN A 44 0.16 -23.68 13.79
C ASN A 44 0.46 -22.97 15.13
N GLY A 45 -0.22 -21.86 15.42
CA GLY A 45 -0.01 -21.05 16.63
C GLY A 45 1.21 -20.12 16.57
N ASP A 46 1.76 -19.87 15.38
CA ASP A 46 2.85 -18.91 15.19
C ASP A 46 2.28 -17.48 15.23
N ALA A 47 2.90 -16.59 16.01
CA ALA A 47 2.45 -15.20 16.09
C ALA A 47 2.65 -14.45 14.77
N GLN A 48 1.66 -13.61 14.43
CA GLN A 48 1.65 -12.79 13.23
C GLN A 48 1.34 -11.33 13.58
N PHE A 49 1.97 -10.42 12.85
CA PHE A 49 1.74 -8.98 12.88
C PHE A 49 1.34 -8.54 11.48
N TYR A 50 0.26 -7.78 11.39
CA TYR A 50 -0.30 -7.30 10.14
C TYR A 50 -0.25 -5.77 10.12
N LEU A 51 0.38 -5.20 9.10
CA LEU A 51 0.23 -3.79 8.77
C LEU A 51 -0.93 -3.65 7.78
N LEU A 52 -1.96 -2.92 8.16
CA LEU A 52 -3.14 -2.71 7.33
C LEU A 52 -3.06 -1.37 6.59
N GLY A 53 -3.58 -1.38 5.37
CA GLY A 53 -3.77 -0.19 4.57
C GLY A 53 -4.79 0.78 5.19
N PRO A 54 -4.92 1.99 4.63
CA PRO A 54 -5.96 2.91 5.07
C PRO A 54 -7.37 2.38 4.77
N LEU A 55 -8.36 2.89 5.50
CA LEU A 55 -9.78 2.74 5.18
C LEU A 55 -10.08 3.26 3.76
N PRO A 56 -11.11 2.71 3.07
CA PRO A 56 -12.07 1.72 3.58
C PRO A 56 -11.62 0.26 3.47
N ASP A 57 -10.68 -0.06 2.58
CA ASP A 57 -10.38 -1.45 2.22
C ASP A 57 -9.58 -2.19 3.30
N GLN A 58 -8.75 -1.47 4.08
CA GLN A 58 -7.89 -2.02 5.13
C GLN A 58 -7.12 -3.28 4.73
N ALA A 59 -6.78 -3.41 3.45
CA ALA A 59 -6.07 -4.56 2.94
C ALA A 59 -4.71 -4.73 3.65
N CYS A 60 -4.28 -5.97 3.87
CA CYS A 60 -2.94 -6.24 4.37
C CYS A 60 -1.91 -5.65 3.41
N VAL A 61 -1.00 -4.82 3.93
CA VAL A 61 0.13 -4.26 3.19
C VAL A 61 1.37 -5.13 3.37
N LEU A 62 1.55 -5.63 4.59
CA LEU A 62 2.73 -6.37 5.01
C LEU A 62 2.39 -7.26 6.21
N CYS A 63 2.94 -8.46 6.23
CA CYS A 63 2.86 -9.37 7.36
C CYS A 63 4.27 -9.70 7.90
N ILE A 64 4.41 -9.76 9.22
CA ILE A 64 5.58 -10.34 9.89
C ILE A 64 5.10 -11.53 10.72
N SER A 65 5.65 -12.72 10.47
CA SER A 65 5.32 -13.94 11.20
C SER A 65 6.54 -14.48 11.95
N ARG A 66 6.37 -14.95 13.19
CA ARG A 66 7.40 -15.65 13.95
C ARG A 66 7.22 -17.15 13.79
N ILE A 67 7.86 -17.73 12.78
CA ILE A 67 7.75 -19.16 12.46
C ILE A 67 8.98 -19.88 13.02
N GLY A 68 8.76 -20.69 14.06
CA GLY A 68 9.82 -21.41 14.77
C GLY A 68 10.85 -20.48 15.42
N ARG A 69 12.00 -20.26 14.77
CA ARG A 69 13.09 -19.38 15.27
C ARG A 69 13.44 -18.25 14.31
N ARG A 70 12.58 -17.99 13.33
CA ARG A 70 12.82 -17.01 12.27
C ARG A 70 11.62 -16.08 12.19
N TYR A 71 11.92 -14.85 11.79
CA TYR A 71 10.92 -13.87 11.43
C TYR A 71 10.83 -13.85 9.91
N VAL A 72 9.62 -14.00 9.41
CA VAL A 72 9.27 -14.08 8.01
C VAL A 72 8.53 -12.80 7.65
N LEU A 73 8.97 -12.10 6.62
CA LEU A 73 8.37 -10.88 6.10
C LEU A 73 7.69 -11.17 4.78
N GLU A 74 6.40 -10.90 4.70
CA GLU A 74 5.60 -11.10 3.49
C GLU A 74 4.91 -9.80 3.08
N ASP A 75 4.67 -9.63 1.78
CA ASP A 75 3.77 -8.57 1.31
C ASP A 75 2.30 -8.95 1.50
N GLY A 76 1.40 -8.01 1.21
CA GLY A 76 -0.05 -8.22 1.29
C GLY A 76 -0.62 -9.35 0.42
N THR A 77 0.18 -9.94 -0.47
CA THR A 77 -0.22 -11.08 -1.32
C THR A 77 0.31 -12.42 -0.80
N GLY A 78 1.05 -12.42 0.31
CA GLY A 78 1.71 -13.60 0.86
C GLY A 78 3.04 -13.94 0.19
N ARG A 79 3.62 -13.04 -0.62
CA ARG A 79 4.94 -13.28 -1.21
C ARG A 79 6.03 -12.97 -0.18
N LEU A 80 6.93 -13.92 0.03
CA LEU A 80 8.11 -13.75 0.87
C LEU A 80 9.00 -12.61 0.35
N LEU A 81 9.22 -11.60 1.17
CA LEU A 81 10.12 -10.48 0.91
C LEU A 81 11.47 -10.67 1.60
N PHE A 82 11.47 -11.18 2.83
CA PHE A 82 12.69 -11.34 3.61
C PHE A 82 12.50 -12.34 4.76
N GLU A 83 13.56 -13.03 5.17
CA GLU A 83 13.53 -13.95 6.29
C GLU A 83 14.83 -13.87 7.07
N HIS A 84 14.74 -13.69 8.40
CA HIS A 84 15.93 -13.68 9.25
C HIS A 84 15.63 -14.06 10.69
N ARG A 85 16.65 -14.50 11.44
CA ARG A 85 16.57 -14.74 12.89
C ARG A 85 16.63 -13.46 13.73
N ASN A 86 16.91 -12.33 13.10
CA ASN A 86 17.10 -11.05 13.77
C ASN A 86 15.95 -10.13 13.36
N LEU A 87 15.10 -9.82 14.33
CA LEU A 87 13.91 -9.00 14.11
C LEU A 87 14.26 -7.58 13.68
N ASP A 88 15.39 -7.01 14.12
CA ASP A 88 15.81 -5.66 13.72
C ASP A 88 16.09 -5.58 12.21
N LEU A 89 16.72 -6.63 11.65
CA LEU A 89 16.95 -6.73 10.20
C LEU A 89 15.63 -6.90 9.45
N VAL A 90 14.72 -7.71 9.98
CA VAL A 90 13.38 -7.85 9.39
C VAL A 90 12.62 -6.52 9.43
N GLY A 91 12.69 -5.77 10.54
CA GLY A 91 12.10 -4.44 10.67
C GLY A 91 12.68 -3.43 9.69
N LEU A 92 14.00 -3.47 9.42
CA LEU A 92 14.63 -2.63 8.41
C LEU A 92 14.10 -2.92 7.00
N HIS A 93 14.00 -4.20 6.63
CA HIS A 93 13.43 -4.61 5.35
C HIS A 93 11.93 -4.31 5.25
N ALA A 94 11.18 -4.47 6.34
CA ALA A 94 9.78 -4.10 6.43
C ALA A 94 9.57 -2.61 6.17
N LYS A 95 10.38 -1.76 6.80
CA LYS A 95 10.36 -0.31 6.59
C LYS A 95 10.62 0.07 5.13
N ALA A 96 11.58 -0.60 4.48
CA ALA A 96 11.92 -0.35 3.08
C ALA A 96 10.85 -0.88 2.10
N ALA A 97 10.12 -1.93 2.48
CA ALA A 97 9.07 -2.54 1.66
C ALA A 97 7.77 -1.73 1.63
N ILE A 98 7.57 -0.81 2.58
CA ILE A 98 6.33 -0.03 2.65
C ILE A 98 6.33 1.05 1.57
N PRO A 99 5.33 1.05 0.66
CA PRO A 99 5.23 2.08 -0.35
C PRO A 99 4.98 3.44 0.29
N SER A 100 5.96 4.34 0.15
CA SER A 100 5.81 5.76 0.47
C SER A 100 5.13 6.46 -0.69
N THR A 101 3.82 6.29 -0.85
CA THR A 101 3.07 7.11 -1.80
C THR A 101 3.13 8.55 -1.31
N SER A 102 3.98 9.37 -1.95
CA SER A 102 4.12 10.78 -1.59
C SER A 102 2.77 11.47 -1.73
N TRP A 103 2.39 12.27 -0.74
CA TRP A 103 1.18 13.11 -0.79
C TRP A 103 1.12 13.96 -2.08
N LEU A 104 2.28 14.36 -2.59
CA LEU A 104 2.40 15.07 -3.86
C LEU A 104 1.99 14.21 -5.06
N MET A 105 2.32 12.92 -5.05
CA MET A 105 1.88 11.99 -6.10
C MET A 105 0.37 11.79 -6.06
N VAL A 106 -0.23 11.66 -4.87
CA VAL A 106 -1.69 11.58 -4.75
C VAL A 106 -2.34 12.82 -5.35
N ARG A 107 -1.86 14.03 -4.99
CA ARG A 107 -2.38 15.28 -5.58
C ARG A 107 -2.18 15.35 -7.09
N ALA A 108 -1.03 14.92 -7.60
CA ALA A 108 -0.76 14.90 -9.03
C ALA A 108 -1.71 13.95 -9.77
N ILE A 109 -1.97 12.75 -9.23
CA ILE A 109 -2.92 11.79 -9.78
C ILE A 109 -4.34 12.35 -9.74
N THR A 110 -4.78 12.90 -8.60
CA THR A 110 -6.12 13.51 -8.48
C THR A 110 -6.30 14.68 -9.46
N LEU A 111 -5.30 15.56 -9.56
CA LEU A 111 -5.31 16.68 -10.51
C LEU A 111 -5.37 16.18 -11.95
N TRP A 112 -4.56 15.19 -12.29
CA TRP A 112 -4.55 14.57 -13.62
C TRP A 112 -5.89 13.95 -13.98
N CYS A 113 -6.50 13.19 -13.06
CA CYS A 113 -7.82 12.61 -13.24
C CYS A 113 -8.90 13.70 -13.43
N ALA A 114 -8.83 14.80 -12.68
CA ALA A 114 -9.77 15.92 -12.82
C ALA A 114 -9.62 16.64 -14.17
N ILE A 115 -8.38 16.87 -14.62
CA ILE A 115 -8.10 17.45 -15.94
C ILE A 115 -8.63 16.53 -17.04
N ARG A 116 -8.35 15.22 -16.97
CA ARG A 116 -8.83 14.25 -17.95
C ARG A 116 -10.36 14.23 -18.03
N ASN A 117 -11.03 14.20 -16.88
CA ASN A 117 -12.50 14.24 -16.85
C ASN A 117 -13.03 15.54 -17.46
N THR A 118 -12.41 16.69 -17.16
CA THR A 118 -12.81 17.98 -17.75
C THR A 118 -12.61 18.01 -19.27
N ILE A 119 -11.51 17.46 -19.77
CA ILE A 119 -11.26 17.35 -21.21
C ILE A 119 -12.34 16.47 -21.86
N HIS A 120 -12.64 15.32 -21.27
CA HIS A 120 -13.64 14.40 -21.81
C HIS A 120 -15.05 15.02 -21.79
N GLU A 121 -15.43 15.70 -20.70
CA GLU A 121 -16.75 16.30 -20.57
C GLU A 121 -16.94 17.57 -21.40
N LYS A 122 -15.88 18.35 -21.66
CA LYS A 122 -16.01 19.68 -22.30
C LYS A 122 -15.45 19.78 -23.69
N VAL A 123 -14.36 19.10 -23.99
CA VAL A 123 -13.67 19.24 -25.29
C VAL A 123 -14.33 18.39 -26.35
N GLU A 124 -14.79 17.19 -26.00
CA GLU A 124 -15.49 16.32 -26.93
C GLU A 124 -16.79 16.95 -27.45
N PRO A 125 -17.71 17.48 -26.63
CA PRO A 125 -18.90 18.17 -27.14
C PRO A 125 -18.59 19.49 -27.85
N LEU A 126 -17.55 20.24 -27.44
CA LEU A 126 -17.13 21.46 -28.15
C LEU A 126 -16.57 21.17 -29.55
N LEU A 127 -15.90 20.03 -29.73
CA LEU A 127 -15.42 19.59 -31.04
C LEU A 127 -16.59 19.15 -31.93
N THR A 128 -17.58 18.43 -31.39
CA THR A 128 -18.78 18.04 -32.15
C THR A 128 -19.64 19.24 -32.54
N GLU A 129 -19.87 20.18 -31.61
CA GLU A 129 -20.59 21.43 -31.90
C GLU A 129 -19.82 22.32 -32.89
N GLY A 130 -18.48 22.35 -32.78
CA GLY A 130 -17.61 23.05 -33.73
C GLY A 130 -17.69 22.48 -35.14
N GLU A 131 -17.70 21.14 -35.27
CA GLU A 131 -17.82 20.44 -36.56
C GLU A 131 -19.17 20.73 -37.24
N GLU A 132 -20.27 20.78 -36.48
CA GLU A 132 -21.59 21.15 -36.98
C GLU A 132 -21.65 22.61 -37.48
N LEU A 133 -21.00 23.54 -36.77
CA LEU A 133 -20.88 24.94 -37.21
C LEU A 133 -20.06 25.06 -38.49
N PHE A 134 -18.92 24.35 -38.59
CA PHE A 134 -18.12 24.35 -39.83
C PHE A 134 -18.88 23.74 -41.01
N ALA A 135 -19.69 22.70 -40.79
CA ALA A 135 -20.54 22.11 -41.82
C ALA A 135 -21.63 23.09 -42.32
N GLN A 136 -22.14 23.97 -41.46
CA GLN A 136 -23.08 25.04 -41.85
C GLN A 136 -22.44 26.16 -42.68
N PHE A 137 -21.17 26.48 -42.44
CA PHE A 137 -20.44 27.51 -43.19
C PHE A 137 -19.78 26.97 -44.48
N ALA A 138 -19.62 25.65 -44.62
CA ALA A 138 -19.09 25.01 -45.83
C ALA A 138 -19.80 25.43 -47.14
N PRO A 139 -21.15 25.46 -47.23
CA PRO A 139 -21.82 25.92 -48.46
C PRO A 139 -21.59 27.41 -48.76
N GLN A 140 -21.35 28.25 -47.74
CA GLN A 140 -21.07 29.68 -47.95
C GLN A 140 -19.64 29.91 -48.43
N LEU A 141 -18.67 29.13 -47.94
CA LEU A 141 -17.28 29.17 -48.40
C LEU A 141 -17.11 28.60 -49.81
N ALA A 142 -17.88 27.57 -50.17
CA ALA A 142 -17.90 27.01 -51.52
C ALA A 142 -18.47 27.97 -52.58
N ALA A 143 -19.28 28.96 -52.18
CA ALA A 143 -19.84 29.97 -53.08
C ALA A 143 -18.88 31.14 -53.38
N PHE A 144 -17.76 31.24 -52.64
CA PHE A 144 -16.69 32.23 -52.88
C PHE A 144 -15.46 31.64 -53.60
N ALA A 145 -15.53 30.36 -54.01
CA ALA A 145 -14.51 29.66 -54.79
C ALA A 145 -14.87 29.57 -56.27
#